data_AF-A0A534ZQ68-F1
#
_entry.id   AF-A0A534ZQ68-F1
#
_cell.length_a   1.000
_cell.length_b   1.000
_cell.length_c   1.000
_cell.angle_alpha   90.00
_cell.angle_beta   90.00
_cell.angle_gamma   90.00
#
_symmetry.space_group_name_H-M   'P 1'
#
loop_
_entity.id
_entity.type
_entity.pdbx_description
1 polymer ?
#
loop_
_entity_poly.entity_id
_entity_poly.type
_entity_poly.pdbx_seq_one_letter_code
_entity_poly.pdbx_strand_id
1 'polypeptide(L)'
;MPETSHLTARAAAEAPLTPAEVTEMKEHLAFLRRYREVLRLKLNAAEDLLVNQQREPSERGVCRHLLGKVDRAVIERAIEREPLHGDAAARARMLAGAVRLTADVGVLLAYLEALAHVRSHAEAAEAFAEVVRRIDFESVSATRLARLLQVLIDTFVDHERVQVLFSLLAGDAFRRAFDAALPTFPPAVAEVCTPLRAVHRRLLEDGGADAAPELLAKGLEQVLSAPDPVLRGYAEPLRAGMLELAIGPGVSPAVADRAVGVLLPSLQRDGRTYARFAIRRAGQLLARHVDDKARAVLQELRRAQPGARTAERWLTALDARRFGRIALAGEPPAHGRLIAAFWLDAQRPVWLRTASAGAGERVAAETSLQAELALPGVAAVVEHGVALGLPYVAVLGPGRPLAREQSVDAPTGLAILAAAARVLHAVALAGVALPDADVERFLCTAPPTVALTLADLDGARRATPAVAGAEHAALVARLAGAVAPGAGGRFAREVGEQAAKEPSLPALIALIERVALRAGPD
;
A
#
# COMPACT_ATOMS: atom_id res chain seq x y z
N MET A 1 -38.10 -16.56 11.26
CA MET A 1 -38.92 -16.78 10.04
C MET A 1 -38.57 -18.18 9.52
N PRO A 2 -39.55 -19.05 9.22
CA PRO A 2 -39.29 -20.48 8.99
C PRO A 2 -38.68 -20.78 7.61
N GLU A 3 -38.00 -21.94 7.55
CA GLU A 3 -37.33 -22.53 6.39
C GLU A 3 -38.24 -22.64 5.15
N THR A 4 -37.65 -22.78 3.95
CA THR A 4 -38.44 -23.02 2.71
C THR A 4 -39.33 -24.23 2.91
N SER A 5 -40.61 -24.12 2.53
CA SER A 5 -41.64 -25.12 2.83
C SER A 5 -41.19 -26.58 2.65
N HIS A 6 -41.31 -27.39 3.71
CA HIS A 6 -40.92 -28.82 3.67
C HIS A 6 -41.80 -29.63 2.70
N LEU A 7 -42.98 -29.09 2.35
CA LEU A 7 -43.91 -29.67 1.38
C LEU A 7 -43.31 -29.78 -0.04
N THR A 8 -42.25 -29.03 -0.33
CA THR A 8 -41.49 -29.09 -1.59
C THR A 8 -40.43 -30.20 -1.63
N ALA A 9 -40.13 -30.86 -0.49
CA ALA A 9 -39.14 -31.92 -0.41
C ALA A 9 -39.63 -33.27 -0.97
N ARG A 10 -38.68 -34.11 -1.42
CA ARG A 10 -38.75 -35.32 -2.29
C ARG A 10 -39.67 -36.51 -1.91
N ALA A 11 -40.70 -36.34 -1.08
CA ALA A 11 -41.66 -37.43 -0.77
C ALA A 11 -42.61 -37.74 -1.95
N ALA A 12 -43.07 -38.99 -2.09
CA ALA A 12 -44.00 -39.42 -3.13
C ALA A 12 -45.33 -38.63 -3.07
N ALA A 13 -45.85 -38.20 -4.22
CA ALA A 13 -47.02 -37.31 -4.31
C ALA A 13 -48.33 -37.94 -3.78
N GLU A 14 -48.38 -39.26 -3.68
CA GLU A 14 -49.53 -40.06 -3.25
C GLU A 14 -49.61 -40.25 -1.73
N ALA A 15 -48.54 -39.92 -0.98
CA ALA A 15 -48.55 -40.04 0.48
C ALA A 15 -49.33 -38.88 1.13
N PRO A 16 -50.17 -39.13 2.15
CA PRO A 16 -50.85 -38.08 2.88
C PRO A 16 -49.86 -37.13 3.58
N LEU A 17 -50.32 -35.93 3.89
CA LEU A 17 -49.55 -34.94 4.65
C LEU A 17 -49.45 -35.37 6.12
N THR A 18 -48.27 -35.21 6.71
CA THR A 18 -48.05 -35.39 8.15
C THR A 18 -48.72 -34.25 8.95
N PRO A 19 -49.02 -34.42 10.25
CA PRO A 19 -49.65 -33.37 11.06
C PRO A 19 -48.87 -32.03 11.07
N ALA A 20 -47.54 -32.09 11.03
CA ALA A 20 -46.69 -30.91 10.93
C ALA A 20 -46.86 -30.20 9.58
N GLU A 21 -46.86 -30.96 8.48
CA GLU A 21 -47.09 -30.45 7.12
C GLU A 21 -48.50 -29.88 6.92
N VAL A 22 -49.52 -30.45 7.56
CA VAL A 22 -50.88 -29.90 7.57
C VAL A 22 -50.90 -28.53 8.24
N THR A 23 -50.19 -28.38 9.35
CA THR A 23 -50.08 -27.10 10.07
C THR A 23 -49.38 -26.05 9.20
N GLU A 24 -48.27 -26.44 8.58
CA GLU A 24 -47.52 -25.59 7.65
C GLU A 24 -48.38 -25.18 6.44
N MET A 25 -49.10 -26.13 5.83
CA MET A 25 -49.98 -25.87 4.70
C MET A 25 -51.14 -24.93 5.07
N LYS A 26 -51.67 -25.01 6.29
CA LYS A 26 -52.70 -24.08 6.78
C LYS A 26 -52.18 -22.63 6.82
N GLU A 27 -50.91 -22.41 7.17
CA GLU A 27 -50.28 -21.08 7.08
C GLU A 27 -50.19 -20.58 5.63
N HIS A 28 -49.75 -21.44 4.71
CA HIS A 28 -49.65 -21.11 3.29
C HIS A 28 -51.03 -20.80 2.68
N LEU A 29 -52.07 -21.57 3.02
CA LEU A 29 -53.45 -21.32 2.58
C LEU A 29 -53.98 -19.97 3.11
N ALA A 30 -53.65 -19.61 4.36
CA ALA A 30 -54.02 -18.30 4.91
C ALA A 30 -53.35 -17.15 4.12
N PHE A 31 -52.08 -17.31 3.71
CA PHE A 31 -51.40 -16.39 2.82
C PHE A 31 -52.10 -16.29 1.45
N LEU A 32 -52.39 -17.42 0.81
CA LEU A 32 -53.06 -17.45 -0.50
C LEU A 32 -54.44 -16.80 -0.46
N ARG A 33 -55.21 -17.04 0.61
CA ARG A 33 -56.51 -16.41 0.81
C ARG A 33 -56.38 -14.89 0.93
N ARG A 34 -55.40 -14.42 1.70
CA ARG A 34 -55.17 -12.99 1.94
C ARG A 34 -54.78 -12.22 0.67
N TYR A 35 -53.98 -12.84 -0.20
CA TYR A 35 -53.44 -12.19 -1.41
C TYR A 35 -54.05 -12.71 -2.71
N ARG A 36 -55.17 -13.44 -2.64
CA ARG A 36 -55.86 -14.06 -3.80
C ARG A 36 -56.09 -13.09 -4.95
N GLU A 37 -56.67 -11.93 -4.65
CA GLU A 37 -57.02 -10.89 -5.63
C GLU A 37 -55.79 -10.34 -6.36
N VAL A 38 -54.70 -10.13 -5.63
CA VAL A 38 -53.48 -9.55 -6.20
C VAL A 38 -52.66 -10.59 -6.94
N LEU A 39 -52.65 -11.85 -6.49
CA LEU A 39 -51.97 -12.95 -7.19
C LEU A 39 -52.72 -13.41 -8.45
N ARG A 40 -54.06 -13.26 -8.51
CA ARG A 40 -54.92 -13.71 -9.63
C ARG A 40 -54.68 -15.18 -10.04
N LEU A 41 -54.58 -16.06 -9.04
CA LEU A 41 -54.37 -17.49 -9.27
C LEU A 41 -55.60 -18.12 -9.93
N LYS A 42 -55.38 -18.98 -10.94
CA LYS A 42 -56.43 -19.81 -11.52
C LYS A 42 -56.59 -21.09 -10.69
N LEU A 43 -57.55 -21.05 -9.77
CA LEU A 43 -57.87 -22.16 -8.88
C LEU A 43 -58.91 -23.09 -9.54
N ASN A 44 -58.70 -24.41 -9.44
CA ASN A 44 -59.74 -25.38 -9.72
C ASN A 44 -60.68 -25.54 -8.51
N ALA A 45 -61.78 -26.30 -8.66
CA ALA A 45 -62.76 -26.45 -7.59
C ALA A 45 -62.18 -27.04 -6.29
N ALA A 46 -61.26 -28.00 -6.38
CA ALA A 46 -60.63 -28.62 -5.21
C ALA A 46 -59.68 -27.65 -4.47
N GLU A 47 -58.91 -26.87 -5.21
CA GLU A 47 -58.02 -25.84 -4.66
C GLU A 47 -58.79 -24.67 -4.06
N ASP A 48 -59.91 -24.27 -4.66
CA ASP A 48 -60.76 -23.19 -4.13
C ASP A 48 -61.34 -23.57 -2.77
N LEU A 49 -61.78 -24.83 -2.60
CA LEU A 49 -62.21 -25.37 -1.31
C LEU A 49 -61.09 -25.34 -0.25
N LEU A 50 -59.84 -25.62 -0.65
CA LEU A 50 -58.68 -25.56 0.25
C LEU A 50 -58.37 -24.11 0.67
N VAL A 51 -58.28 -23.18 -0.28
CA VAL A 51 -57.96 -21.76 -0.01
C VAL A 51 -59.04 -21.10 0.85
N ASN A 52 -60.30 -21.48 0.66
CA ASN A 52 -61.42 -20.98 1.45
C ASN A 52 -61.61 -21.72 2.80
N GLN A 53 -60.72 -22.65 3.16
CA GLN A 53 -60.76 -23.45 4.40
C GLN A 53 -62.02 -24.32 4.55
N GLN A 54 -62.65 -24.69 3.43
CA GLN A 54 -63.82 -25.58 3.39
C GLN A 54 -63.41 -27.07 3.30
N ARG A 55 -62.14 -27.35 3.03
CA ARG A 55 -61.54 -28.68 2.99
C ARG A 55 -60.19 -28.67 3.70
N GLU A 56 -59.86 -29.72 4.46
CA GLU A 56 -58.52 -29.86 5.05
C GLU A 56 -57.46 -30.25 4.01
N PRO A 57 -56.23 -29.74 4.12
CA PRO A 57 -55.13 -30.13 3.24
C PRO A 57 -54.60 -31.50 3.66
N SER A 58 -55.19 -32.57 3.12
CA SER A 58 -54.74 -33.96 3.35
C SER A 58 -53.94 -34.54 2.18
N GLU A 59 -54.26 -34.12 0.95
CA GLU A 59 -53.66 -34.62 -0.29
C GLU A 59 -52.42 -33.82 -0.70
N ARG A 60 -51.25 -34.45 -0.60
CA ARG A 60 -49.95 -33.83 -0.92
C ARG A 60 -49.85 -33.35 -2.37
N GLY A 61 -50.30 -34.16 -3.33
CA GLY A 61 -50.28 -33.81 -4.75
C GLY A 61 -51.05 -32.53 -5.07
N VAL A 62 -52.26 -32.37 -4.52
CA VAL A 62 -53.08 -31.16 -4.70
C VAL A 62 -52.42 -29.95 -4.05
N CYS A 63 -51.89 -30.11 -2.84
CA CYS A 63 -51.19 -29.02 -2.13
C CYS A 63 -49.94 -28.57 -2.91
N ARG A 64 -49.12 -29.50 -3.41
CA ARG A 64 -47.95 -29.16 -4.25
C ARG A 64 -48.35 -28.48 -5.55
N HIS A 65 -49.39 -28.96 -6.22
CA HIS A 65 -49.86 -28.33 -7.45
C HIS A 65 -50.32 -26.89 -7.20
N LEU A 66 -51.04 -26.64 -6.11
CA LEU A 66 -51.47 -25.30 -5.71
C LEU A 66 -50.28 -24.38 -5.42
N LEU A 67 -49.32 -24.82 -4.60
CA LEU A 67 -48.14 -24.02 -4.28
C LEU A 67 -47.29 -23.75 -5.54
N GLY A 68 -47.21 -24.72 -6.46
CA GLY A 68 -46.53 -24.59 -7.75
C GLY A 68 -47.14 -23.55 -8.69
N LYS A 69 -48.39 -23.13 -8.49
CA LYS A 69 -49.02 -22.03 -9.24
C LYS A 69 -48.51 -20.65 -8.81
N VAL A 70 -47.85 -20.56 -7.66
CA VAL A 70 -47.21 -19.33 -7.17
C VAL A 70 -45.77 -19.30 -7.67
N ASP A 71 -45.62 -19.08 -8.98
CA ASP A 71 -44.32 -18.98 -9.62
C ASP A 71 -43.77 -17.53 -9.59
N ARG A 72 -42.53 -17.38 -10.06
CA ARG A 72 -41.84 -16.09 -10.14
C ARG A 72 -42.66 -15.03 -10.91
N ALA A 73 -43.23 -15.40 -12.06
CA ALA A 73 -43.94 -14.45 -12.92
C ALA A 73 -45.25 -13.96 -12.28
N VAL A 74 -45.93 -14.84 -11.54
CA VAL A 74 -47.11 -14.48 -10.75
C VAL A 74 -46.74 -13.48 -9.66
N ILE A 75 -45.64 -13.73 -8.94
CA ILE A 75 -45.19 -12.85 -7.85
C ILE A 75 -44.74 -11.48 -8.40
N GLU A 76 -43.93 -11.44 -9.46
CA GLU A 76 -43.46 -10.20 -10.10
C GLU A 76 -44.64 -9.34 -10.58
N ARG A 77 -45.63 -9.94 -11.25
CA ARG A 77 -46.84 -9.23 -11.67
C ARG A 77 -47.71 -8.77 -10.50
N ALA A 78 -47.67 -9.47 -9.38
CA ALA A 78 -48.47 -9.12 -8.21
C ALA A 78 -47.92 -7.87 -7.51
N ILE A 79 -46.59 -7.73 -7.40
CA ILE A 79 -45.96 -6.56 -6.77
C ILE A 79 -46.08 -5.27 -7.60
N GLU A 80 -46.38 -5.40 -8.90
CA GLU A 80 -46.68 -4.27 -9.81
C GLU A 80 -48.14 -3.78 -9.73
N ARG A 81 -49.01 -4.45 -8.95
CA ARG A 81 -50.43 -4.10 -8.82
C ARG A 81 -50.68 -3.30 -7.55
N GLU A 82 -51.67 -2.43 -7.57
CA GLU A 82 -52.18 -1.78 -6.35
C GLU A 82 -52.87 -2.81 -5.43
N PRO A 83 -52.73 -2.69 -4.09
CA PRO A 83 -51.99 -1.65 -3.36
C PRO A 83 -50.47 -1.90 -3.19
N LEU A 84 -49.94 -3.02 -3.71
CA LEU A 84 -48.54 -3.42 -3.46
C LEU A 84 -47.50 -2.54 -4.18
N HIS A 85 -47.88 -1.91 -5.29
CA HIS A 85 -46.98 -1.01 -6.01
C HIS A 85 -46.70 0.27 -5.21
N GLY A 86 -47.74 0.92 -4.69
CA GLY A 86 -47.63 2.14 -3.87
C GLY A 86 -47.27 1.93 -2.40
N ASP A 87 -47.56 0.77 -1.80
CA ASP A 87 -47.28 0.49 -0.38
C ASP A 87 -46.13 -0.52 -0.21
N ALA A 88 -44.94 0.02 0.10
CA ALA A 88 -43.75 -0.79 0.36
C ALA A 88 -43.94 -1.77 1.52
N ALA A 89 -44.71 -1.41 2.55
CA ALA A 89 -44.95 -2.27 3.70
C ALA A 89 -45.90 -3.42 3.37
N ALA A 90 -46.92 -3.17 2.55
CA ALA A 90 -47.76 -4.24 2.02
C ALA A 90 -46.98 -5.18 1.12
N ARG A 91 -46.10 -4.64 0.26
CA ARG A 91 -45.20 -5.41 -0.60
C ARG A 91 -44.25 -6.30 0.22
N ALA A 92 -43.60 -5.76 1.25
CA ALA A 92 -42.72 -6.53 2.13
C ALA A 92 -43.47 -7.67 2.86
N ARG A 93 -44.70 -7.42 3.34
CA ARG A 93 -45.53 -8.46 3.98
C ARG A 93 -45.95 -9.56 3.01
N MET A 94 -46.27 -9.22 1.77
CA MET A 94 -46.63 -10.20 0.74
C MET A 94 -45.41 -11.04 0.36
N LEU A 95 -44.27 -10.40 0.09
CA LEU A 95 -43.04 -11.07 -0.29
C LEU A 95 -42.50 -11.97 0.84
N ALA A 96 -42.65 -11.58 2.12
CA ALA A 96 -42.32 -12.43 3.26
C ALA A 96 -43.07 -13.78 3.26
N GLY A 97 -44.32 -13.80 2.77
CA GLY A 97 -45.08 -15.03 2.57
C GLY A 97 -44.62 -15.80 1.32
N ALA A 98 -44.39 -15.09 0.22
CA ALA A 98 -43.95 -15.68 -1.04
C ALA A 98 -42.59 -16.39 -0.92
N VAL A 99 -41.60 -15.81 -0.22
CA VAL A 99 -40.28 -16.43 -0.05
C VAL A 99 -40.30 -17.72 0.77
N ARG A 100 -41.40 -18.03 1.48
CA ARG A 100 -41.58 -19.35 2.14
C ARG A 100 -41.97 -20.43 1.14
N LEU A 101 -42.58 -20.05 0.02
CA LEU A 101 -43.10 -20.95 -1.01
C LEU A 101 -42.10 -21.23 -2.13
N THR A 102 -41.18 -20.30 -2.39
CA THR A 102 -40.20 -20.40 -3.47
C THR A 102 -38.78 -20.12 -3.00
N ALA A 103 -37.81 -20.77 -3.63
CA ALA A 103 -36.38 -20.50 -3.51
C ALA A 103 -35.84 -19.66 -4.69
N ASP A 104 -36.71 -19.09 -5.54
CA ASP A 104 -36.30 -18.27 -6.67
C ASP A 104 -35.53 -17.01 -6.19
N VAL A 105 -34.30 -16.85 -6.69
CA VAL A 105 -33.41 -15.74 -6.33
C VAL A 105 -34.02 -14.38 -6.66
N GLY A 106 -34.80 -14.26 -7.75
CA GLY A 106 -35.45 -13.00 -8.12
C GLY A 106 -36.48 -12.54 -7.09
N VAL A 107 -37.27 -13.49 -6.56
CA VAL A 107 -38.26 -13.23 -5.50
C VAL A 107 -37.57 -12.91 -4.17
N LEU A 108 -36.49 -13.62 -3.86
CA LEU A 108 -35.68 -13.36 -2.67
C LEU A 108 -35.06 -11.94 -2.69
N LEU A 109 -34.54 -11.49 -3.83
CA LEU A 109 -34.01 -10.14 -4.00
C LEU A 109 -35.10 -9.08 -3.89
N ALA A 110 -36.25 -9.29 -4.54
CA ALA A 110 -37.40 -8.38 -4.42
C ALA A 110 -37.86 -8.22 -2.97
N TYR A 111 -37.81 -9.31 -2.17
CA TYR A 111 -38.11 -9.26 -0.76
C TYR A 111 -37.13 -8.37 0.02
N LEU A 112 -35.82 -8.52 -0.20
CA LEU A 112 -34.83 -7.70 0.47
C LEU A 112 -34.93 -6.21 0.09
N GLU A 113 -35.18 -5.91 -1.18
CA GLU A 113 -35.43 -4.53 -1.65
C GLU A 113 -36.62 -3.90 -0.95
N ALA A 114 -37.73 -4.64 -0.85
CA ALA A 114 -38.92 -4.16 -0.16
C ALA A 114 -38.68 -3.96 1.34
N LEU A 115 -37.83 -4.79 1.96
CA LEU A 115 -37.49 -4.65 3.38
C LEU A 115 -36.61 -3.44 3.68
N ALA A 116 -35.65 -3.13 2.80
CA ALA A 116 -34.77 -1.97 2.94
C ALA A 116 -35.53 -0.64 3.08
N HIS A 117 -36.79 -0.59 2.65
CA HIS A 117 -37.61 0.62 2.62
C HIS A 117 -38.63 0.75 3.76
N VAL A 118 -38.77 -0.26 4.64
CA VAL A 118 -39.95 -0.37 5.53
C VAL A 118 -39.60 -0.69 6.98
N ARG A 119 -38.54 -1.46 7.23
CA ARG A 119 -38.32 -2.10 8.53
C ARG A 119 -37.17 -1.48 9.32
N SER A 120 -37.11 -1.87 10.60
CA SER A 120 -35.95 -1.60 11.44
C SER A 120 -34.70 -2.26 10.87
N HIS A 121 -33.55 -1.61 11.05
CA HIS A 121 -32.25 -2.10 10.56
C HIS A 121 -31.95 -3.55 11.00
N ALA A 122 -32.29 -3.91 12.24
CA ALA A 122 -32.10 -5.25 12.79
C ALA A 122 -32.87 -6.34 12.01
N GLU A 123 -34.14 -6.08 11.69
CA GLU A 123 -34.94 -7.03 10.92
C GLU A 123 -34.46 -7.17 9.47
N ALA A 124 -33.98 -6.08 8.87
CA ALA A 124 -33.40 -6.11 7.53
C ALA A 124 -32.11 -6.94 7.51
N ALA A 125 -31.26 -6.80 8.53
CA ALA A 125 -30.02 -7.58 8.68
C ALA A 125 -30.30 -9.09 8.86
N GLU A 126 -31.24 -9.46 9.73
CA GLU A 126 -31.66 -10.85 9.92
C GLU A 126 -32.22 -11.46 8.63
N ALA A 127 -33.08 -10.73 7.94
CA ALA A 127 -33.65 -11.18 6.67
C ALA A 127 -32.58 -11.33 5.58
N PHE A 128 -31.62 -10.41 5.51
CA PHE A 128 -30.49 -10.48 4.59
C PHE A 128 -29.66 -11.75 4.82
N ALA A 129 -29.28 -12.03 6.07
CA ALA A 129 -28.48 -13.20 6.42
C ALA A 129 -29.21 -14.53 6.08
N GLU A 130 -30.52 -14.60 6.27
CA GLU A 130 -31.32 -15.77 5.88
C GLU A 130 -31.43 -15.91 4.35
N VAL A 131 -31.73 -14.82 3.64
CA VAL A 131 -31.87 -14.86 2.19
C VAL A 131 -30.56 -15.28 1.52
N VAL A 132 -29.44 -14.69 1.94
CA VAL A 132 -28.11 -15.04 1.41
C VAL A 132 -27.80 -16.53 1.57
N ARG A 133 -28.15 -17.13 2.72
CA ARG A 133 -27.93 -18.57 2.96
C ARG A 133 -28.69 -19.46 1.98
N ARG A 134 -29.76 -18.95 1.37
CA ARG A 134 -30.60 -19.69 0.41
C ARG A 134 -30.17 -19.50 -1.05
N ILE A 135 -29.27 -18.55 -1.33
CA ILE A 135 -28.80 -18.28 -2.69
C ILE A 135 -27.67 -19.25 -3.04
N ASP A 136 -27.85 -19.99 -4.11
CA ASP A 136 -26.77 -20.75 -4.74
C ASP A 136 -25.94 -19.83 -5.65
N PHE A 137 -24.81 -19.33 -5.13
CA PHE A 137 -23.96 -18.38 -5.85
C PHE A 137 -23.27 -18.95 -7.10
N GLU A 138 -23.20 -20.28 -7.27
CA GLU A 138 -22.66 -20.90 -8.48
C GLU A 138 -23.56 -20.69 -9.71
N SER A 139 -24.87 -20.46 -9.49
CA SER A 139 -25.87 -20.28 -10.55
C SER A 139 -26.43 -18.87 -10.67
N VAL A 140 -25.91 -17.91 -9.89
CA VAL A 140 -26.34 -16.51 -9.91
C VAL A 140 -25.75 -15.77 -11.11
N SER A 141 -26.60 -15.06 -11.86
CA SER A 141 -26.14 -14.18 -12.94
C SER A 141 -25.52 -12.89 -12.41
N ALA A 142 -24.59 -12.29 -13.17
CA ALA A 142 -23.93 -11.03 -12.81
C ALA A 142 -24.93 -9.90 -12.47
N THR A 143 -26.04 -9.80 -13.20
CA THR A 143 -27.10 -8.81 -12.94
C THR A 143 -27.77 -9.03 -11.58
N ARG A 144 -28.06 -10.28 -11.21
CA ARG A 144 -28.65 -10.61 -9.90
C ARG A 144 -27.66 -10.37 -8.77
N LEU A 145 -26.38 -10.66 -8.98
CA LEU A 145 -25.33 -10.38 -8.02
C LEU A 145 -25.16 -8.87 -7.79
N ALA A 146 -25.12 -8.07 -8.86
CA ALA A 146 -25.07 -6.60 -8.75
C ALA A 146 -26.27 -6.05 -7.98
N ARG A 147 -27.47 -6.59 -8.22
CA ARG A 147 -28.70 -6.22 -7.52
C ARG A 147 -28.64 -6.59 -6.03
N LEU A 148 -28.10 -7.76 -5.67
CA LEU A 148 -27.84 -8.13 -4.26
C LEU A 148 -26.85 -7.16 -3.59
N LEU A 149 -25.76 -6.81 -4.29
CA LEU A 149 -24.77 -5.87 -3.78
C LEU A 149 -25.34 -4.46 -3.61
N GLN A 150 -26.22 -4.03 -4.51
CA GLN A 150 -26.93 -2.75 -4.37
C GLN A 150 -27.81 -2.75 -3.11
N VAL A 151 -28.59 -3.82 -2.89
CA VAL A 151 -29.38 -3.98 -1.66
C VAL A 151 -28.49 -3.92 -0.41
N LEU A 152 -27.32 -4.56 -0.45
CA LEU A 152 -26.35 -4.52 0.64
C LEU A 152 -25.87 -3.07 0.89
N ILE A 153 -25.55 -2.32 -0.17
CA ILE A 153 -25.13 -0.91 -0.08
C ILE A 153 -26.24 -0.03 0.51
N ASP A 154 -27.48 -0.26 0.09
CA ASP A 154 -28.64 0.55 0.52
C ASP A 154 -29.07 0.21 1.96
N THR A 155 -28.81 -1.02 2.42
CA THR A 155 -29.24 -1.50 3.74
C THR A 155 -28.20 -1.20 4.82
N PHE A 156 -26.90 -1.38 4.52
CA PHE A 156 -25.82 -1.30 5.51
C PHE A 156 -24.93 -0.09 5.29
N VAL A 157 -24.64 0.62 6.38
CA VAL A 157 -23.81 1.82 6.37
C VAL A 157 -22.39 1.54 6.88
N ASP A 158 -21.45 2.35 6.41
CA ASP A 158 -20.06 2.39 6.88
C ASP A 158 -19.43 1.00 7.07
N HIS A 159 -19.06 0.68 8.32
CA HIS A 159 -18.34 -0.54 8.67
C HIS A 159 -19.20 -1.80 8.68
N GLU A 160 -20.52 -1.69 8.87
CA GLU A 160 -21.43 -2.84 8.84
C GLU A 160 -21.46 -3.42 7.42
N ARG A 161 -21.48 -2.55 6.41
CA ARG A 161 -21.36 -2.93 5.01
C ARG A 161 -20.08 -3.72 4.74
N VAL A 162 -18.97 -3.25 5.27
CA VAL A 162 -17.66 -3.93 5.12
C VAL A 162 -17.71 -5.31 5.75
N GLN A 163 -18.24 -5.43 6.98
CA GLN A 163 -18.37 -6.71 7.68
C GLN A 163 -19.23 -7.71 6.91
N VAL A 164 -20.41 -7.28 6.43
CA VAL A 164 -21.30 -8.14 5.65
C VAL A 164 -20.63 -8.58 4.36
N LEU A 165 -20.04 -7.66 3.58
CA LEU A 165 -19.35 -8.01 2.35
C LEU A 165 -18.17 -8.97 2.59
N PHE A 166 -17.35 -8.74 3.62
CA PHE A 166 -16.23 -9.62 3.94
C PHE A 166 -16.71 -11.00 4.39
N SER A 167 -17.85 -11.07 5.08
CA SER A 167 -18.47 -12.34 5.48
C SER A 167 -18.96 -13.13 4.26
N LEU A 168 -19.49 -12.44 3.23
CA LEU A 168 -19.84 -13.06 1.95
C LEU A 168 -18.58 -13.54 1.19
N LEU A 169 -17.53 -12.72 1.15
CA LEU A 169 -16.28 -13.03 0.46
C LEU A 169 -15.48 -14.19 1.10
N ALA A 170 -15.77 -14.52 2.36
CA ALA A 170 -15.25 -15.72 3.00
C ALA A 170 -15.77 -17.02 2.33
N GLY A 171 -16.90 -16.95 1.60
CA GLY A 171 -17.44 -18.06 0.83
C GLY A 171 -16.86 -18.13 -0.58
N ASP A 172 -16.30 -19.30 -0.94
CA ASP A 172 -15.66 -19.54 -2.25
C ASP A 172 -16.57 -19.31 -3.45
N ALA A 173 -17.81 -19.79 -3.38
CA ALA A 173 -18.80 -19.66 -4.46
C ALA A 173 -19.15 -18.18 -4.72
N PHE A 174 -19.42 -17.42 -3.66
CA PHE A 174 -19.68 -15.98 -3.76
C PHE A 174 -18.48 -15.24 -4.33
N ARG A 175 -17.28 -15.55 -3.84
CA ARG A 175 -16.04 -14.92 -4.31
C ARG A 175 -15.79 -15.15 -5.80
N ARG A 176 -15.99 -16.38 -6.30
CA ARG A 176 -15.90 -16.69 -7.74
C ARG A 176 -16.93 -15.91 -8.55
N ALA A 177 -18.18 -15.90 -8.11
CA ALA A 177 -19.25 -15.16 -8.77
C ALA A 177 -18.97 -13.65 -8.79
N PHE A 178 -18.46 -13.09 -7.69
CA PHE A 178 -18.06 -11.70 -7.56
C PHE A 178 -16.96 -11.33 -8.55
N ASP A 179 -15.87 -12.10 -8.58
CA ASP A 179 -14.74 -11.83 -9.46
C ASP A 179 -15.13 -11.96 -10.94
N ALA A 180 -16.00 -12.91 -11.29
CA ALA A 180 -16.51 -13.08 -12.65
C ALA A 180 -17.44 -11.92 -13.08
N ALA A 181 -18.24 -11.38 -12.16
CA ALA A 181 -19.19 -10.31 -12.44
C ALA A 181 -18.58 -8.90 -12.35
N LEU A 182 -17.42 -8.75 -11.70
CA LEU A 182 -16.76 -7.48 -11.41
C LEU A 182 -16.67 -6.51 -12.62
N PRO A 183 -16.29 -6.95 -13.85
CA PRO A 183 -16.18 -6.06 -15.00
C PRO A 183 -17.52 -5.50 -15.49
N THR A 184 -18.63 -6.10 -15.05
CA THR A 184 -20.00 -5.77 -15.50
C THR A 184 -20.83 -5.06 -14.45
N PHE A 185 -20.25 -4.78 -13.27
CA PHE A 185 -20.98 -4.11 -12.20
C PHE A 185 -21.39 -2.68 -12.60
N PRO A 186 -22.60 -2.25 -12.22
CA PRO A 186 -22.99 -0.85 -12.33
C PRO A 186 -22.01 0.07 -11.59
N PRO A 187 -21.80 1.32 -12.05
CA PRO A 187 -20.81 2.23 -11.45
C PRO A 187 -20.95 2.39 -9.93
N ALA A 188 -22.17 2.54 -9.41
CA ALA A 188 -22.42 2.70 -7.98
C ALA A 188 -21.96 1.48 -7.15
N VAL A 189 -22.18 0.27 -7.66
CA VAL A 189 -21.74 -0.97 -7.01
C VAL A 189 -20.22 -1.13 -7.13
N ALA A 190 -19.68 -0.86 -8.32
CA ALA A 190 -18.25 -0.98 -8.59
C ALA A 190 -17.43 -0.03 -7.72
N GLU A 191 -17.88 1.21 -7.53
CA GLU A 191 -17.20 2.22 -6.72
C GLU A 191 -17.01 1.79 -5.27
N VAL A 192 -18.02 1.12 -4.69
CA VAL A 192 -17.98 0.65 -3.30
C VAL A 192 -17.27 -0.69 -3.17
N CYS A 193 -17.64 -1.68 -3.99
CA CYS A 193 -17.24 -3.06 -3.78
C CYS A 193 -15.86 -3.41 -4.37
N THR A 194 -15.43 -2.74 -5.45
CA THR A 194 -14.13 -3.02 -6.09
C THR A 194 -12.94 -2.72 -5.16
N PRO A 195 -12.89 -1.56 -4.47
CA PRO A 195 -11.81 -1.29 -3.51
C PRO A 195 -11.79 -2.27 -2.34
N LEU A 196 -12.97 -2.65 -1.82
CA LEU A 196 -13.10 -3.61 -0.74
C LEU A 196 -12.63 -5.01 -1.13
N ARG A 197 -12.95 -5.47 -2.35
CA ARG A 197 -12.43 -6.73 -2.89
C ARG A 197 -10.91 -6.70 -3.02
N ALA A 198 -10.33 -5.59 -3.50
CA ALA A 198 -8.87 -5.46 -3.63
C ALA A 198 -8.17 -5.60 -2.26
N VAL A 199 -8.69 -4.94 -1.22
CA VAL A 199 -8.18 -5.08 0.15
C VAL A 199 -8.36 -6.48 0.70
N HIS A 200 -9.53 -7.10 0.49
CA HIS A 200 -9.78 -8.49 0.89
C HIS A 200 -8.75 -9.44 0.28
N ARG A 201 -8.52 -9.37 -1.05
CA ARG A 201 -7.52 -10.22 -1.74
C ARG A 201 -6.12 -9.99 -1.18
N ARG A 202 -5.76 -8.74 -0.91
CA ARG A 202 -4.42 -8.40 -0.41
C ARG A 202 -4.17 -8.85 1.04
N LEU A 203 -5.21 -8.87 1.88
CA LEU A 203 -5.08 -9.17 3.31
C LEU A 203 -5.38 -10.62 3.68
N LEU A 204 -6.25 -11.30 2.92
CA LEU A 204 -6.83 -12.58 3.32
C LEU A 204 -6.58 -13.71 2.30
N GLU A 205 -6.00 -13.43 1.13
CA GLU A 205 -5.69 -14.45 0.11
C GLU A 205 -4.19 -14.58 -0.14
N ASP A 206 -3.72 -15.82 -0.21
CA ASP A 206 -2.33 -16.13 -0.55
C ASP A 206 -2.02 -15.74 -1.99
N GLY A 207 -0.89 -15.04 -2.21
CA GLY A 207 -0.47 -14.57 -3.53
C GLY A 207 -1.25 -13.35 -4.05
N GLY A 208 -1.88 -12.58 -3.16
CA GLY A 208 -2.71 -11.41 -3.49
C GLY A 208 -2.13 -10.53 -4.59
N ALA A 209 -2.87 -10.45 -5.71
CA ALA A 209 -2.49 -9.72 -6.92
C ALA A 209 -2.18 -8.24 -6.64
N ASP A 210 -1.27 -7.68 -7.43
CA ASP A 210 -0.93 -6.25 -7.38
C ASP A 210 -2.13 -5.42 -7.85
N ALA A 211 -2.91 -4.95 -6.89
CA ALA A 211 -3.92 -3.93 -7.11
C ALA A 211 -3.25 -2.54 -7.10
N ALA A 212 -3.82 -1.60 -7.85
CA ALA A 212 -3.35 -0.22 -7.88
C ALA A 212 -3.34 0.37 -6.45
N PRO A 213 -2.28 1.10 -6.02
CA PRO A 213 -2.18 1.65 -4.67
C PRO A 213 -3.37 2.54 -4.28
N GLU A 214 -3.90 3.31 -5.22
CA GLU A 214 -5.06 4.20 -5.03
C GLU A 214 -6.34 3.41 -4.70
N LEU A 215 -6.51 2.24 -5.35
CA LEU A 215 -7.66 1.38 -5.13
C LEU A 215 -7.59 0.73 -3.73
N LEU A 216 -6.40 0.28 -3.33
CA LEU A 216 -6.15 -0.24 -1.98
C LEU A 216 -6.37 0.84 -0.91
N ALA A 217 -5.93 2.08 -1.17
CA ALA A 217 -6.14 3.20 -0.26
C ALA A 217 -7.64 3.49 -0.03
N LYS A 218 -8.45 3.53 -1.10
CA LYS A 218 -9.91 3.70 -1.01
C LYS A 218 -10.59 2.57 -0.25
N GLY A 219 -10.18 1.32 -0.48
CA GLY A 219 -10.73 0.17 0.24
C GLY A 219 -10.34 0.19 1.72
N LEU A 220 -9.10 0.56 2.02
CA LEU A 220 -8.58 0.63 3.38
C LEU A 220 -9.28 1.73 4.19
N GLU A 221 -9.56 2.88 3.57
CA GLU A 221 -10.33 3.95 4.19
C GLU A 221 -11.71 3.46 4.66
N GLN A 222 -12.41 2.70 3.81
CA GLN A 222 -13.70 2.10 4.16
C GLN A 222 -13.56 1.09 5.32
N VAL A 223 -12.54 0.23 5.30
CA VAL A 223 -12.29 -0.73 6.40
C VAL A 223 -12.00 -0.01 7.72
N LEU A 224 -11.23 1.09 7.69
CA LEU A 224 -10.83 1.87 8.86
C LEU A 224 -11.94 2.78 9.41
N SER A 225 -13.09 2.87 8.73
CA SER A 225 -14.31 3.49 9.27
C SER A 225 -14.89 2.71 10.45
N ALA A 226 -14.46 1.46 10.66
CA ALA A 226 -14.89 0.66 11.78
C ALA A 226 -14.53 1.28 13.14
N PRO A 227 -15.40 1.09 14.16
CA PRO A 227 -15.10 1.49 15.53
C PRO A 227 -13.81 0.84 16.05
N ASP A 228 -13.06 1.55 16.90
CA ASP A 228 -11.78 1.05 17.41
C ASP A 228 -11.85 -0.35 18.05
N PRO A 229 -12.88 -0.71 18.84
CA PRO A 229 -12.96 -2.05 19.42
C PRO A 229 -13.03 -3.15 18.36
N VAL A 230 -13.71 -2.89 17.23
CA VAL A 230 -13.79 -3.82 16.09
C VAL A 230 -12.42 -4.00 15.46
N LEU A 231 -11.75 -2.89 15.15
CA LEU A 231 -10.41 -2.90 14.55
C LEU A 231 -9.37 -3.62 15.43
N ARG A 232 -9.44 -3.42 16.75
CA ARG A 232 -8.56 -4.09 17.72
C ARG A 232 -8.89 -5.56 17.92
N GLY A 233 -10.15 -5.96 17.71
CA GLY A 233 -10.62 -7.34 17.83
C GLY A 233 -10.13 -8.27 16.71
N TYR A 234 -9.67 -7.73 15.59
CA TYR A 234 -9.10 -8.55 14.51
C TYR A 234 -7.82 -9.28 14.93
N ALA A 235 -7.60 -10.45 14.34
CA ALA A 235 -6.37 -11.20 14.52
C ALA A 235 -5.13 -10.35 14.15
N GLU A 236 -4.03 -10.54 14.88
CA GLU A 236 -2.82 -9.73 14.69
C GLU A 236 -2.30 -9.70 13.24
N PRO A 237 -2.26 -10.81 12.48
CA PRO A 237 -1.80 -10.78 11.09
C PRO A 237 -2.60 -9.82 10.21
N LEU A 238 -3.92 -9.75 10.42
CA LEU A 238 -4.80 -8.87 9.68
C LEU A 238 -4.57 -7.40 10.06
N ARG A 239 -4.43 -7.10 11.36
CA ARG A 239 -4.08 -5.75 11.84
C ARG A 239 -2.71 -5.28 11.31
N ALA A 240 -1.73 -6.18 11.29
CA ALA A 240 -0.42 -5.93 10.72
C ALA A 240 -0.51 -5.68 9.20
N GLY A 241 -1.31 -6.46 8.47
CA GLY A 241 -1.55 -6.23 7.03
C GLY A 241 -2.21 -4.89 6.75
N MET A 242 -3.19 -4.48 7.57
CA MET A 242 -3.80 -3.14 7.46
C MET A 242 -2.78 -2.02 7.72
N LEU A 243 -1.92 -2.16 8.72
CA LEU A 243 -0.82 -1.20 8.98
C LEU A 243 0.17 -1.14 7.83
N GLU A 244 0.49 -2.27 7.22
CA GLU A 244 1.36 -2.36 6.05
C GLU A 244 0.80 -1.54 4.88
N LEU A 245 -0.50 -1.68 4.61
CA LEU A 245 -1.18 -0.88 3.59
C LEU A 245 -1.24 0.60 3.98
N ALA A 246 -1.60 0.91 5.23
CA ALA A 246 -1.76 2.29 5.71
C ALA A 246 -0.46 3.10 5.66
N ILE A 247 0.68 2.43 5.87
CA ILE A 247 2.02 3.02 5.84
C ILE A 247 2.65 2.91 4.43
N GLY A 248 1.88 2.45 3.44
CA GLY A 248 2.28 2.39 2.03
C GLY A 248 2.29 3.75 1.33
N PRO A 249 2.90 3.84 0.14
CA PRO A 249 2.81 5.03 -0.70
C PRO A 249 1.38 5.24 -1.20
N GLY A 250 0.99 6.51 -1.39
CA GLY A 250 -0.32 6.87 -1.95
C GLY A 250 -1.49 6.87 -0.97
N VAL A 251 -1.29 6.48 0.30
CA VAL A 251 -2.32 6.59 1.34
C VAL A 251 -2.36 8.00 1.92
N SER A 252 -3.55 8.56 2.09
CA SER A 252 -3.70 9.90 2.64
C SER A 252 -3.20 9.96 4.09
N PRO A 253 -2.63 11.10 4.52
CA PRO A 253 -2.25 11.35 5.90
C PRO A 253 -3.32 11.00 6.93
N ALA A 254 -4.59 11.33 6.68
CA ALA A 254 -5.68 11.10 7.61
C ALA A 254 -5.94 9.60 7.83
N VAL A 255 -5.94 8.82 6.74
CA VAL A 255 -6.12 7.36 6.78
C VAL A 255 -4.95 6.68 7.50
N ALA A 256 -3.71 7.09 7.18
CA ALA A 256 -2.52 6.57 7.86
C ALA A 256 -2.51 6.90 9.36
N ASP A 257 -2.86 8.14 9.73
CA ASP A 257 -2.93 8.58 11.12
C ASP A 257 -4.02 7.81 11.90
N ARG A 258 -5.19 7.58 11.30
CA ARG A 258 -6.27 6.75 11.85
C ARG A 258 -5.83 5.31 12.09
N ALA A 259 -5.27 4.66 11.06
CA ALA A 259 -4.85 3.26 11.14
C ALA A 259 -3.80 3.07 12.23
N VAL A 260 -2.77 3.92 12.22
CA VAL A 260 -1.69 3.86 13.20
C VAL A 260 -2.21 4.13 14.61
N GLY A 261 -3.06 5.14 14.79
CA GLY A 261 -3.59 5.49 16.12
C GLY A 261 -4.37 4.35 16.79
N VAL A 262 -5.03 3.49 16.00
CA VAL A 262 -5.81 2.36 16.53
C VAL A 262 -5.02 1.06 16.56
N LEU A 263 -4.36 0.73 15.44
CA LEU A 263 -3.79 -0.59 15.20
C LEU A 263 -2.39 -0.73 15.81
N LEU A 264 -1.52 0.28 15.73
CA LEU A 264 -0.16 0.17 16.24
C LEU A 264 -0.11 -0.06 17.76
N PRO A 265 -0.87 0.67 18.61
CA PRO A 265 -0.92 0.41 20.05
C PRO A 265 -1.49 -0.95 20.43
N SER A 266 -2.23 -1.58 19.52
CA SER A 266 -2.88 -2.87 19.76
C SER A 266 -1.94 -4.06 19.52
N LEU A 267 -0.79 -3.86 18.88
CA LEU A 267 0.22 -4.91 18.68
C LEU A 267 1.03 -5.19 19.96
N GLN A 268 1.67 -6.36 20.03
CA GLN A 268 2.60 -6.68 21.13
C GLN A 268 3.81 -5.72 21.12
N ARG A 269 3.99 -4.96 22.20
CA ARG A 269 4.94 -3.83 22.28
C ARG A 269 6.40 -4.25 22.24
N ASP A 270 6.74 -5.42 22.76
CA ASP A 270 8.07 -6.04 22.72
C ASP A 270 8.30 -6.86 21.43
N GLY A 271 7.28 -6.98 20.58
CA GLY A 271 7.33 -7.73 19.33
C GLY A 271 8.06 -7.01 18.20
N ARG A 272 8.65 -7.80 17.28
CA ARG A 272 9.31 -7.27 16.07
C ARG A 272 8.34 -6.53 15.14
N THR A 273 7.08 -6.97 15.08
CA THR A 273 6.03 -6.36 14.24
C THR A 273 5.75 -4.92 14.67
N TYR A 274 5.61 -4.68 15.98
CA TYR A 274 5.44 -3.33 16.53
C TYR A 274 6.64 -2.43 16.20
N ALA A 275 7.86 -2.89 16.47
CA ALA A 275 9.08 -2.13 16.17
C ALA A 275 9.19 -1.75 14.68
N ARG A 276 8.90 -2.69 13.78
CA ARG A 276 8.90 -2.46 12.33
C ARG A 276 7.94 -1.33 11.94
N PHE A 277 6.70 -1.37 12.41
CA PHE A 277 5.70 -0.37 12.06
C PHE A 277 5.94 0.98 12.76
N ALA A 278 6.40 0.98 14.01
CA ALA A 278 6.77 2.21 14.71
C ALA A 278 7.91 2.95 13.98
N ILE A 279 8.96 2.24 13.54
CA ILE A 279 10.04 2.85 12.75
C ILE A 279 9.54 3.39 11.42
N ARG A 280 8.74 2.62 10.67
CA ARG A 280 8.20 3.11 9.38
C ARG A 280 7.30 4.31 9.54
N ARG A 281 6.46 4.32 10.58
CA ARG A 281 5.61 5.45 10.91
C ARG A 281 6.44 6.68 11.27
N ALA A 282 7.46 6.53 12.12
CA ALA A 282 8.37 7.62 12.43
C ALA A 282 9.03 8.17 11.16
N GLY A 283 9.46 7.31 10.23
CA GLY A 283 10.02 7.74 8.95
C GLY A 283 9.04 8.54 8.09
N GLN A 284 7.78 8.09 7.97
CA GLN A 284 6.74 8.84 7.28
C GLN A 284 6.47 10.22 7.91
N LEU A 285 6.46 10.30 9.24
CA LEU A 285 6.26 11.56 9.96
C LEU A 285 7.42 12.53 9.75
N LEU A 286 8.66 12.02 9.78
CA LEU A 286 9.87 12.81 9.49
C LEU A 286 9.88 13.34 8.06
N ALA A 287 9.53 12.51 7.07
CA ALA A 287 9.42 12.93 5.67
C ALA A 287 8.35 14.02 5.44
N ARG A 288 7.34 14.07 6.32
CA ARG A 288 6.28 15.09 6.32
C ARG A 288 6.58 16.28 7.25
N HIS A 289 7.79 16.34 7.81
CA HIS A 289 8.25 17.37 8.75
C HIS A 289 7.42 17.47 10.04
N VAL A 290 6.80 16.38 10.47
CA VAL A 290 6.01 16.29 11.72
C VAL A 290 6.87 15.73 12.85
N ASP A 291 7.94 16.46 13.18
CA ASP A 291 9.03 16.00 14.05
C ASP A 291 8.58 15.61 15.46
N ASP A 292 7.64 16.34 16.05
CA ASP A 292 7.18 16.07 17.42
C ASP A 292 6.41 14.75 17.52
N LYS A 293 5.57 14.45 16.53
CA LYS A 293 4.88 13.14 16.47
C LYS A 293 5.87 12.02 16.19
N ALA A 294 6.86 12.25 15.32
CA ALA A 294 7.92 11.27 15.08
C ALA A 294 8.70 10.97 16.36
N ARG A 295 9.09 12.02 17.11
CA ARG A 295 9.75 11.91 18.41
C ARG A 295 8.93 11.09 19.39
N ALA A 296 7.62 11.35 19.50
CA ALA A 296 6.73 10.61 20.38
C ALA A 296 6.72 9.10 20.06
N VAL A 297 6.55 8.72 18.79
CA VAL A 297 6.55 7.32 18.35
C VAL A 297 7.88 6.64 18.65
N LEU A 298 9.00 7.32 18.39
CA LEU A 298 10.34 6.78 18.66
C LEU A 298 10.61 6.63 20.16
N GLN A 299 10.14 7.57 20.99
CA GLN A 299 10.25 7.47 22.44
C GLN A 299 9.40 6.32 23.00
N GLU A 300 8.19 6.11 22.48
CA GLU A 300 7.36 4.96 22.83
C GLU A 300 8.06 3.64 22.48
N LEU A 301 8.62 3.54 21.26
CA LEU A 301 9.39 2.38 20.84
C LEU A 301 10.60 2.14 21.74
N ARG A 302 11.38 3.17 22.07
CA ARG A 302 12.53 3.06 22.97
C ARG A 302 12.14 2.58 24.38
N ARG A 303 10.98 3.03 24.88
CA ARG A 303 10.45 2.59 26.19
C ARG A 303 9.98 1.13 26.14
N ALA A 304 9.32 0.73 25.05
CA ALA A 304 8.84 -0.63 24.85
C ALA A 304 9.98 -1.63 24.61
N GLN A 305 11.03 -1.21 23.91
CA GLN A 305 12.17 -2.03 23.51
C GLN A 305 13.50 -1.26 23.71
N PRO A 306 14.06 -1.30 24.94
CA PRO A 306 15.38 -0.73 25.21
C PRO A 306 16.45 -1.37 24.29
N GLY A 307 17.35 -0.56 23.72
CA GLY A 307 18.37 -1.04 22.78
C GLY A 307 17.90 -1.10 21.32
N ALA A 308 16.72 -0.58 20.99
CA ALA A 308 16.27 -0.37 19.61
C ALA A 308 17.14 0.69 18.90
N ARG A 309 18.32 0.28 18.41
CA ARG A 309 19.38 1.15 17.86
C ARG A 309 18.89 2.16 16.81
N THR A 310 17.96 1.75 15.94
CA THR A 310 17.40 2.66 14.92
C THR A 310 16.63 3.82 15.56
N ALA A 311 15.81 3.52 16.59
CA ALA A 311 15.03 4.53 17.29
C ALA A 311 15.94 5.49 18.07
N GLU A 312 16.94 4.94 18.77
CA GLU A 312 17.94 5.73 19.50
C GLU A 312 18.71 6.66 18.55
N ARG A 313 19.21 6.15 17.42
CA ARG A 313 19.92 6.95 16.42
C ARG A 313 19.07 8.09 15.87
N TRP A 314 17.80 7.83 15.55
CA TRP A 314 16.90 8.85 15.01
C TRP A 314 16.50 9.88 16.06
N LEU A 315 16.34 9.48 17.33
CA LEU A 315 16.14 10.40 18.44
C LEU A 315 17.37 11.31 18.62
N THR A 316 18.58 10.75 18.61
CA THR A 316 19.81 11.54 18.66
C THR A 316 19.89 12.54 17.51
N ALA A 317 19.53 12.13 16.28
CA ALA A 317 19.48 13.04 15.14
C ALA A 317 18.42 14.15 15.29
N LEU A 318 17.26 13.83 15.87
CA LEU A 318 16.22 14.82 16.17
C LEU A 318 16.65 15.82 17.25
N ASP A 319 17.52 15.43 18.17
CA ASP A 319 17.98 16.32 19.25
C ASP A 319 19.30 17.03 18.90
N ALA A 320 19.97 16.62 17.81
CA ALA A 320 21.20 17.23 17.33
C ALA A 320 20.99 18.62 16.72
N ARG A 321 22.07 19.41 16.67
CA ARG A 321 22.15 20.66 15.91
C ARG A 321 21.92 20.36 14.42
N ARG A 322 21.23 21.28 13.72
CA ARG A 322 20.79 21.04 12.33
C ARG A 322 21.17 22.15 11.37
N PHE A 323 21.35 21.75 10.12
CA PHE A 323 21.37 22.61 8.94
C PHE A 323 20.15 22.21 8.08
N GLY A 324 19.07 22.98 8.16
CA GLY A 324 17.79 22.57 7.55
C GLY A 324 17.27 21.24 8.11
N ARG A 325 17.04 20.26 7.23
CA ARG A 325 16.63 18.88 7.59
C ARG A 325 17.82 17.92 7.79
N ILE A 326 19.05 18.45 7.85
CA ILE A 326 20.28 17.70 8.06
C ILE A 326 20.74 17.83 9.52
N ALA A 327 20.71 16.73 10.26
CA ALA A 327 21.19 16.64 11.63
C ALA A 327 22.68 16.29 11.69
N LEU A 328 23.46 17.02 12.48
CA LEU A 328 24.90 16.81 12.61
C LEU A 328 25.22 15.60 13.50
N ALA A 329 26.24 14.82 13.13
CA ALA A 329 26.74 13.71 13.95
C ALA A 329 27.81 14.14 14.99
N GLY A 330 28.14 15.43 15.07
CA GLY A 330 29.19 15.98 15.94
C GLY A 330 29.32 17.51 15.81
N GLU A 331 30.43 18.06 16.30
CA GLU A 331 30.73 19.48 16.12
C GLU A 331 31.09 19.80 14.66
N PRO A 332 30.69 20.98 14.14
CA PRO A 332 31.12 21.42 12.83
C PRO A 332 32.65 21.69 12.83
N PRO A 333 33.46 21.00 12.02
CA PRO A 333 34.87 21.31 11.83
C PRO A 333 35.04 22.58 10.98
N ALA A 334 36.30 22.92 10.71
CA ALA A 334 36.66 24.03 9.83
C ALA A 334 35.91 23.98 8.48
N HIS A 335 35.53 25.16 7.97
CA HIS A 335 34.80 25.36 6.72
C HIS A 335 35.45 24.60 5.54
N GLY A 336 34.61 24.15 4.60
CA GLY A 336 35.06 23.52 3.35
C GLY A 336 35.31 22.00 3.44
N ARG A 337 35.14 21.36 4.61
CA ARG A 337 35.29 19.90 4.75
C ARG A 337 33.94 19.19 4.78
N LEU A 338 33.91 17.99 4.21
CA LEU A 338 32.76 17.07 4.27
C LEU A 338 32.64 16.46 5.67
N ILE A 339 31.43 16.50 6.23
CA ILE A 339 31.14 15.99 7.57
C ILE A 339 29.99 15.01 7.56
N ALA A 340 30.10 14.00 8.40
CA ALA A 340 29.05 13.02 8.57
C ALA A 340 27.83 13.68 9.21
N ALA A 341 26.68 13.49 8.59
CA ALA A 341 25.41 14.00 9.05
C ALA A 341 24.29 13.01 8.72
N PHE A 342 23.07 13.33 9.14
CA PHE A 342 21.91 12.49 8.98
C PHE A 342 20.75 13.29 8.41
N TRP A 343 20.25 12.87 7.25
CA TRP A 343 19.11 13.50 6.62
C TRP A 343 17.81 12.97 7.20
N LEU A 344 17.05 13.86 7.85
CA LEU A 344 15.84 13.49 8.56
C LEU A 344 14.73 13.02 7.64
N ASP A 345 14.59 13.56 6.42
CA ASP A 345 13.41 13.28 5.58
C ASP A 345 13.46 11.89 4.92
N ALA A 346 14.65 11.41 4.54
CA ALA A 346 14.82 10.04 4.04
C ALA A 346 15.43 9.07 5.07
N GLN A 347 15.74 9.58 6.27
CA GLN A 347 16.35 8.84 7.37
C GLN A 347 17.65 8.11 6.99
N ARG A 348 18.53 8.80 6.25
CA ARG A 348 19.79 8.25 5.72
C ARG A 348 21.01 9.07 6.14
N PRO A 349 22.19 8.42 6.29
CA PRO A 349 23.44 9.15 6.45
C PRO A 349 23.76 9.94 5.18
N VAL A 350 24.33 11.13 5.36
CA VAL A 350 24.72 12.06 4.29
C VAL A 350 26.05 12.73 4.65
N TRP A 351 26.66 13.36 3.65
CA TRP A 351 27.82 14.21 3.84
C TRP A 351 27.41 15.67 3.65
N LEU A 352 27.74 16.52 4.62
CA LEU A 352 27.43 17.94 4.62
C LEU A 352 28.73 18.73 4.45
N ARG A 353 28.73 19.77 3.62
CA ARG A 353 29.81 20.77 3.56
C ARG A 353 29.22 22.14 3.86
N THR A 354 29.97 22.94 4.62
CA THR A 354 29.64 24.35 4.87
C THR A 354 30.64 25.26 4.15
N ALA A 355 30.17 26.43 3.73
CA ALA A 355 30.98 27.47 3.12
C ALA A 355 31.03 28.72 4.01
N SER A 356 31.93 29.63 3.70
CA SER A 356 32.05 30.92 4.39
C SER A 356 30.76 31.75 4.27
N ALA A 357 30.50 32.59 5.27
CA ALA A 357 29.41 33.56 5.22
C ALA A 357 29.47 34.39 3.91
N GLY A 358 28.31 34.65 3.31
CA GLY A 358 28.21 35.37 2.03
C GLY A 358 28.40 34.50 0.77
N ALA A 359 28.83 33.25 0.88
CA ALA A 359 29.01 32.35 -0.28
C ALA A 359 27.72 31.70 -0.80
N GLY A 360 26.54 32.19 -0.40
CA GLY A 360 25.24 31.54 -0.66
C GLY A 360 24.93 31.32 -2.13
N GLU A 361 25.07 32.35 -2.96
CA GLU A 361 24.82 32.27 -4.41
C GLU A 361 25.77 31.29 -5.10
N ARG A 362 27.04 31.27 -4.69
CA ARG A 362 28.04 30.33 -5.21
C ARG A 362 27.68 28.88 -4.88
N VAL A 363 27.30 28.59 -3.64
CA VAL A 363 26.88 27.23 -3.21
C VAL A 363 25.60 26.80 -3.93
N ALA A 364 24.66 27.72 -4.17
CA ALA A 364 23.46 27.44 -4.95
C ALA A 364 23.81 27.10 -6.40
N ALA A 365 24.67 27.89 -7.06
CA ALA A 365 25.11 27.64 -8.43
C ALA A 365 25.85 26.30 -8.58
N GLU A 366 26.74 25.99 -7.64
CA GLU A 366 27.42 24.69 -7.55
C GLU A 366 26.41 23.54 -7.41
N THR A 367 25.44 23.69 -6.50
CA THR A 367 24.40 22.67 -6.28
C THR A 367 23.58 22.40 -7.54
N SER A 368 23.19 23.46 -8.26
CA SER A 368 22.52 23.32 -9.56
C SER A 368 23.37 22.57 -10.57
N LEU A 369 24.67 22.91 -10.65
CA LEU A 369 25.60 22.22 -11.54
C LEU A 369 25.74 20.73 -11.18
N GLN A 370 25.85 20.40 -9.89
CA GLN A 370 25.96 19.03 -9.42
C GLN A 370 24.69 18.22 -9.68
N ALA A 371 23.52 18.82 -9.50
CA ALA A 371 22.23 18.19 -9.80
C ALA A 371 22.05 17.90 -11.30
N GLU A 372 22.57 18.76 -12.18
CA GLU A 372 22.53 18.56 -13.63
C GLU A 372 23.43 17.42 -14.13
N LEU A 373 24.55 17.13 -13.45
CA LEU A 373 25.51 16.12 -13.92
C LEU A 373 24.86 14.73 -14.01
N ALA A 374 24.08 14.32 -13.00
CA ALA A 374 23.41 13.01 -12.95
C ALA A 374 24.29 11.82 -13.39
N LEU A 375 25.60 11.88 -13.10
CA LEU A 375 26.60 10.90 -13.55
C LEU A 375 26.81 9.80 -12.50
N PRO A 376 27.04 8.55 -12.93
CA PRO A 376 27.59 7.53 -12.05
C PRO A 376 28.93 8.01 -11.43
N GLY A 377 29.05 7.91 -10.11
CA GLY A 377 30.25 8.36 -9.39
C GLY A 377 30.28 9.84 -9.00
N VAL A 378 29.19 10.59 -9.22
CA VAL A 378 28.96 11.91 -8.61
C VAL A 378 27.86 11.79 -7.56
N ALA A 379 28.07 12.35 -6.36
CA ALA A 379 27.11 12.28 -5.27
C ALA A 379 25.86 13.09 -5.60
N ALA A 380 24.68 12.57 -5.26
CA ALA A 380 23.43 13.28 -5.46
C ALA A 380 23.24 14.32 -4.36
N VAL A 381 22.97 15.57 -4.73
CA VAL A 381 22.60 16.60 -3.76
C VAL A 381 21.20 16.30 -3.23
N VAL A 382 21.02 16.37 -1.91
CA VAL A 382 19.73 16.18 -1.26
C VAL A 382 19.15 17.45 -0.65
N GLU A 383 20.01 18.37 -0.23
CA GLU A 383 19.60 19.61 0.40
C GLU A 383 20.72 20.64 0.29
N HIS A 384 20.36 21.92 0.16
CA HIS A 384 21.29 23.04 0.27
C HIS A 384 20.54 24.26 0.83
N GLY A 385 21.29 25.22 1.37
CA GLY A 385 20.68 26.45 1.88
C GLY A 385 21.62 27.25 2.74
N VAL A 386 21.05 28.11 3.59
CA VAL A 386 21.78 28.87 4.61
C VAL A 386 21.15 28.56 5.96
N ALA A 387 21.95 28.08 6.91
CA ALA A 387 21.51 27.85 8.28
C ALA A 387 22.63 28.29 9.23
N LEU A 388 22.24 28.85 10.39
CA LEU A 388 23.20 29.32 11.39
C LEU A 388 24.19 30.36 10.84
N GLY A 389 23.79 31.13 9.82
CA GLY A 389 24.62 32.12 9.13
C GLY A 389 25.60 31.55 8.10
N LEU A 390 25.61 30.23 7.86
CA LEU A 390 26.54 29.56 6.96
C LEU A 390 25.79 28.89 5.80
N PRO A 391 26.19 29.14 4.54
CA PRO A 391 25.75 28.35 3.40
C PRO A 391 26.22 26.89 3.52
N TYR A 392 25.39 25.95 3.07
CA TYR A 392 25.69 24.53 3.12
C TYR A 392 25.13 23.77 1.92
N VAL A 393 25.74 22.62 1.64
CA VAL A 393 25.28 21.60 0.70
C VAL A 393 25.39 20.22 1.35
N ALA A 394 24.38 19.38 1.18
CA ALA A 394 24.34 18.02 1.68
C ALA A 394 24.15 17.03 0.52
N VAL A 395 24.94 15.96 0.52
CA VAL A 395 25.00 14.99 -0.57
C VAL A 395 24.89 13.56 -0.05
N LEU A 396 24.31 12.68 -0.87
CA LEU A 396 24.29 11.23 -0.65
C LEU A 396 25.47 10.58 -1.35
N GLY A 397 26.26 9.81 -0.58
CA GLY A 397 27.30 8.96 -1.14
C GLY A 397 27.80 7.92 -0.14
N PRO A 398 28.17 6.72 -0.61
CA PRO A 398 28.72 5.67 0.24
C PRO A 398 30.17 5.98 0.61
N GLY A 399 30.67 5.34 1.68
CA GLY A 399 32.07 5.44 2.07
C GLY A 399 32.38 6.62 2.99
N ARG A 400 33.65 7.02 3.03
CA ARG A 400 34.17 8.12 3.85
C ARG A 400 35.08 9.03 2.99
N PRO A 401 35.23 10.32 3.32
CA PRO A 401 36.21 11.18 2.66
C PRO A 401 37.60 10.53 2.67
N LEU A 402 38.26 10.51 1.51
CA LEU A 402 39.60 9.95 1.38
C LEU A 402 40.59 10.89 2.09
N ALA A 403 41.29 10.39 3.11
CA ALA A 403 42.27 11.21 3.84
C ALA A 403 43.60 11.27 3.07
N ARG A 404 44.24 12.44 3.03
CA ARG A 404 45.55 12.65 2.37
C ARG A 404 46.66 11.72 2.88
N GLU A 405 46.58 11.29 4.13
CA GLU A 405 47.59 10.45 4.79
C GLU A 405 47.16 8.97 4.91
N GLN A 406 46.11 8.56 4.20
CA GLN A 406 45.63 7.18 4.28
C GLN A 406 46.63 6.23 3.60
N SER A 407 47.31 5.41 4.41
CA SER A 407 48.14 4.31 3.90
C SER A 407 47.23 3.25 3.27
N VAL A 408 47.34 3.10 1.95
CA VAL A 408 46.67 2.05 1.17
C VAL A 408 47.73 1.20 0.48
N ASP A 409 47.44 -0.09 0.29
CA ASP A 409 48.30 -0.96 -0.51
C ASP A 409 48.30 -0.51 -1.98
N ALA A 410 49.31 -0.94 -2.73
CA ALA A 410 49.47 -0.53 -4.13
C ALA A 410 48.26 -0.91 -5.01
N PRO A 411 47.68 -2.12 -4.91
CA PRO A 411 46.50 -2.49 -5.69
C PRO A 411 45.28 -1.59 -5.39
N THR A 412 44.99 -1.31 -4.12
CA THR A 412 43.88 -0.41 -3.75
C THR A 412 44.16 1.02 -4.19
N GLY A 413 45.39 1.51 -4.03
CA GLY A 413 45.78 2.85 -4.50
C GLY A 413 45.58 3.03 -6.01
N LEU A 414 45.98 2.03 -6.82
CA LEU A 414 45.76 2.04 -8.27
C LEU A 414 44.27 1.97 -8.63
N ALA A 415 43.48 1.18 -7.90
CA ALA A 415 42.03 1.10 -8.10
C ALA A 415 41.32 2.43 -7.77
N ILE A 416 41.70 3.09 -6.67
CA ILE A 416 41.21 4.43 -6.30
C ILE A 416 41.53 5.44 -7.39
N LEU A 417 42.78 5.44 -7.87
CA LEU A 417 43.24 6.39 -8.90
C LEU A 417 42.52 6.16 -10.23
N ALA A 418 42.34 4.91 -10.66
CA ALA A 418 41.57 4.58 -11.86
C ALA A 418 40.12 5.05 -11.74
N ALA A 419 39.47 4.81 -10.60
CA ALA A 419 38.11 5.28 -10.34
C ALA A 419 38.01 6.81 -10.37
N ALA A 420 38.95 7.53 -9.74
CA ALA A 420 39.01 8.98 -9.77
C ALA A 420 39.15 9.53 -11.19
N ALA A 421 40.06 8.95 -11.99
CA ALA A 421 40.28 9.36 -13.37
C ALA A 421 39.03 9.15 -14.24
N ARG A 422 38.31 8.03 -14.07
CA ARG A 422 37.04 7.78 -14.79
C ARG A 422 35.95 8.77 -14.41
N VAL A 423 35.78 9.04 -13.11
CA VAL A 423 34.79 10.03 -12.62
C VAL A 423 35.11 11.42 -13.18
N LEU A 424 36.35 11.87 -13.07
CA LEU A 424 36.77 13.17 -13.60
C LEU A 424 36.66 13.25 -15.13
N HIS A 425 36.87 12.14 -15.84
CA HIS A 425 36.64 12.08 -17.28
C HIS A 425 35.16 12.25 -17.63
N ALA A 426 34.27 11.56 -16.92
CA ALA A 426 32.83 11.72 -17.12
C ALA A 426 32.37 13.17 -16.83
N VAL A 427 32.87 13.79 -15.75
CA VAL A 427 32.58 15.19 -15.41
C VAL A 427 33.10 16.15 -16.49
N ALA A 428 34.29 15.90 -17.04
CA ALA A 428 34.82 16.69 -18.14
C ALA A 428 33.97 16.57 -19.42
N LEU A 429 33.54 15.35 -19.77
CA LEU A 429 32.65 15.12 -20.93
C LEU A 429 31.30 15.81 -20.76
N ALA A 430 30.82 15.96 -19.52
CA ALA A 430 29.62 16.73 -19.19
C ALA A 430 29.84 18.26 -19.20
N GLY A 431 31.03 18.73 -19.55
CA GLY A 431 31.33 20.16 -19.69
C GLY A 431 31.56 20.88 -18.37
N VAL A 432 32.02 20.16 -17.33
CA VAL A 432 32.33 20.73 -16.02
C VAL A 432 33.82 20.57 -15.73
N ALA A 433 34.46 21.69 -15.36
CA ALA A 433 35.83 21.72 -14.87
C ALA A 433 35.84 21.98 -13.36
N LEU A 434 36.55 21.14 -12.64
CA LEU A 434 36.88 21.29 -11.23
C LEU A 434 38.35 21.72 -11.15
N PRO A 435 38.67 22.96 -10.74
CA PRO A 435 40.03 23.49 -10.84
C PRO A 435 41.01 22.90 -9.81
N ASP A 436 40.51 22.42 -8.67
CA ASP A 436 41.29 22.03 -7.50
C ASP A 436 40.80 20.71 -6.88
N ALA A 437 40.58 19.68 -7.70
CA ALA A 437 40.24 18.35 -7.20
C ALA A 437 41.31 17.82 -6.22
N ASP A 438 40.86 17.51 -5.01
CA ASP A 438 41.66 16.95 -3.93
C ASP A 438 41.05 15.60 -3.52
N VAL A 439 41.86 14.72 -2.92
CA VAL A 439 41.41 13.40 -2.44
C VAL A 439 40.23 13.54 -1.47
N GLU A 440 40.23 14.57 -0.62
CA GLU A 440 39.19 14.80 0.39
C GLU A 440 37.80 15.10 -0.20
N ARG A 441 37.72 15.46 -1.49
CA ARG A 441 36.46 15.72 -2.21
C ARG A 441 35.75 14.43 -2.64
N PHE A 442 36.45 13.30 -2.57
CA PHE A 442 35.91 12.00 -2.93
C PHE A 442 35.58 11.17 -1.68
N LEU A 443 34.46 10.46 -1.76
CA LEU A 443 34.09 9.42 -0.82
C LEU A 443 34.58 8.08 -1.36
N CYS A 444 35.28 7.32 -0.51
CA CYS A 444 35.79 6.00 -0.84
C CYS A 444 35.13 4.93 0.05
N THR A 445 34.64 3.86 -0.55
CA THR A 445 34.22 2.66 0.19
C THR A 445 35.45 1.87 0.65
N ALA A 446 35.30 1.13 1.75
CA ALA A 446 36.34 0.22 2.20
C ALA A 446 36.47 -0.99 1.24
N PRO A 447 37.64 -1.65 1.17
CA PRO A 447 37.82 -2.91 0.44
C PRO A 447 36.81 -4.00 0.86
N PRO A 448 36.50 -5.00 0.01
CA PRO A 448 37.23 -5.40 -1.21
C PRO A 448 36.76 -4.69 -2.49
N THR A 449 35.63 -3.98 -2.47
CA THR A 449 35.09 -3.26 -3.63
C THR A 449 35.32 -1.77 -3.45
N VAL A 450 36.39 -1.26 -4.06
CA VAL A 450 36.71 0.18 -4.07
C VAL A 450 35.76 0.88 -5.04
N ALA A 451 34.87 1.70 -4.50
CA ALA A 451 34.02 2.62 -5.24
C ALA A 451 34.32 4.04 -4.78
N LEU A 452 34.45 4.94 -5.76
CA LEU A 452 34.74 6.34 -5.53
C LEU A 452 33.54 7.19 -5.97
N THR A 453 33.16 8.15 -5.14
CA THR A 453 32.08 9.10 -5.45
C THR A 453 32.57 10.52 -5.20
N LEU A 454 32.56 11.37 -6.23
CA LEU A 454 32.85 12.79 -6.10
C LEU A 454 31.70 13.46 -5.34
N ALA A 455 31.97 13.97 -4.15
CA ALA A 455 30.97 14.51 -3.24
C ALA A 455 31.01 16.04 -3.11
N ASP A 456 32.14 16.66 -3.46
CA ASP A 456 32.35 18.09 -3.30
C ASP A 456 32.77 18.75 -4.62
N LEU A 457 31.90 19.64 -5.12
CA LEU A 457 32.09 20.39 -6.36
C LEU A 457 32.44 21.87 -6.10
N ASP A 458 32.91 22.24 -4.91
CA ASP A 458 33.25 23.63 -4.62
C ASP A 458 34.23 24.20 -5.65
N GLY A 459 33.88 25.35 -6.24
CA GLY A 459 34.66 25.99 -7.30
C GLY A 459 34.47 25.41 -8.72
N ALA A 460 33.61 24.40 -8.90
CA ALA A 460 33.29 23.87 -10.22
C ALA A 460 32.68 24.93 -11.15
N ARG A 461 33.09 24.90 -12.42
CA ARG A 461 32.62 25.82 -13.46
C ARG A 461 32.29 25.07 -14.74
N ARG A 462 31.42 25.65 -15.57
CA ARG A 462 31.24 25.16 -16.94
C ARG A 462 32.49 25.44 -17.77
N ALA A 463 32.91 24.47 -18.56
CA ALA A 463 34.04 24.55 -19.46
C ALA A 463 33.79 23.64 -20.67
N THR A 464 34.54 23.84 -21.76
CA THR A 464 34.50 22.87 -22.86
C THR A 464 35.13 21.54 -22.40
N PRO A 465 34.67 20.38 -22.92
CA PRO A 465 35.22 19.09 -22.50
C PRO A 465 36.74 18.96 -22.66
N ALA A 466 37.32 19.63 -23.65
CA ALA A 466 38.76 19.67 -23.86
C ALA A 466 39.50 20.40 -22.73
N VAL A 467 39.00 21.58 -22.32
CA VAL A 467 39.59 22.37 -21.23
C VAL A 467 39.43 21.63 -19.89
N ALA A 468 38.22 21.15 -19.60
CA ALA A 468 37.96 20.37 -18.39
C ALA A 468 38.83 19.11 -18.33
N GLY A 469 38.97 18.39 -19.46
CA GLY A 469 39.78 17.18 -19.56
C GLY A 469 41.27 17.43 -19.27
N ALA A 470 41.83 18.55 -19.76
CA ALA A 470 43.22 18.92 -19.50
C ALA A 470 43.45 19.29 -18.02
N GLU A 471 42.55 20.09 -17.42
CA GLU A 471 42.62 20.45 -15.99
C GLU A 471 42.52 19.20 -15.10
N HIS A 472 41.57 18.32 -15.40
CA HIS A 472 41.36 17.07 -14.68
C HIS A 472 42.51 16.06 -14.88
N ALA A 473 43.17 16.01 -16.04
CA ALA A 473 44.35 15.17 -16.25
C ALA A 473 45.51 15.60 -15.33
N ALA A 474 45.76 16.90 -15.21
CA ALA A 474 46.75 17.43 -14.27
C ALA A 474 46.40 17.10 -12.81
N LEU A 475 45.10 17.08 -12.48
CA LEU A 475 44.62 16.68 -11.15
C LEU A 475 44.87 15.21 -10.85
N VAL A 476 44.54 14.30 -11.78
CA VAL A 476 44.81 12.86 -11.62
C VAL A 476 46.31 12.62 -11.39
N ALA A 477 47.19 13.33 -12.11
CA ALA A 477 48.63 13.23 -11.89
C ALA A 477 49.06 13.67 -10.48
N ARG A 478 48.44 14.73 -9.92
CA ARG A 478 48.68 15.13 -8.51
C ARG A 478 48.14 14.09 -7.51
N LEU A 479 46.94 13.55 -7.74
CA LEU A 479 46.35 12.51 -6.90
C LEU A 479 47.19 11.23 -6.88
N ALA A 480 47.81 10.87 -8.01
CA ALA A 480 48.73 9.75 -8.10
C ALA A 480 49.90 9.90 -7.12
N GLY A 481 50.43 11.11 -6.93
CA GLY A 481 51.47 11.38 -5.94
C GLY A 481 50.99 11.33 -4.48
N ALA A 482 49.71 11.64 -4.21
CA ALA A 482 49.14 11.74 -2.87
C ALA A 482 48.57 10.41 -2.33
N VAL A 483 48.06 9.53 -3.19
CA VAL A 483 47.51 8.21 -2.81
C VAL A 483 48.58 7.11 -2.81
N ALA A 484 49.72 7.36 -3.47
CA ALA A 484 50.87 6.47 -3.54
C ALA A 484 51.88 6.45 -2.36
N PRO A 485 51.88 7.35 -1.36
CA PRO A 485 53.05 7.49 -0.48
C PRO A 485 53.18 6.38 0.58
N GLY A 486 52.20 5.48 0.69
CA GLY A 486 52.27 4.28 1.54
C GLY A 486 52.91 3.06 0.89
N ALA A 487 53.13 3.05 -0.43
CA ALA A 487 53.65 1.90 -1.16
C ALA A 487 54.99 2.24 -1.81
N GLY A 488 56.08 1.67 -1.28
CA GLY A 488 57.37 1.56 -1.96
C GLY A 488 57.32 0.66 -3.22
N GLY A 489 56.26 0.75 -4.02
CA GLY A 489 56.06 -0.01 -5.24
C GLY A 489 56.52 0.79 -6.45
N ARG A 490 57.47 0.25 -7.20
CA ARG A 490 57.90 0.69 -8.55
C ARG A 490 56.74 1.21 -9.42
N PHE A 491 55.57 0.56 -9.32
CA PHE A 491 54.37 0.85 -10.09
C PHE A 491 53.72 2.21 -9.78
N ALA A 492 53.69 2.64 -8.52
CA ALA A 492 53.11 3.92 -8.15
C ALA A 492 53.98 5.10 -8.63
N ARG A 493 55.31 4.92 -8.59
CA ARG A 493 56.28 5.85 -9.18
C ARG A 493 56.20 5.90 -10.71
N GLU A 494 56.05 4.74 -11.36
CA GLU A 494 55.84 4.65 -12.82
C GLU A 494 54.59 5.43 -13.25
N VAL A 495 53.46 5.28 -12.53
CA VAL A 495 52.24 6.04 -12.80
C VAL A 495 52.44 7.53 -12.57
N GLY A 496 53.07 7.96 -11.47
CA GLY A 496 53.33 9.38 -11.20
C GLY A 496 54.21 10.05 -12.27
N GLU A 497 55.32 9.40 -12.66
CA GLU A 497 56.26 9.94 -13.65
C GLU A 497 55.69 9.98 -15.07
N GLN A 498 54.86 8.99 -15.45
CA GLN A 498 54.21 8.94 -16.75
C GLN A 498 52.95 9.81 -16.80
N ALA A 499 52.19 9.91 -15.70
CA ALA A 499 51.01 10.77 -15.64
C ALA A 499 51.35 12.25 -15.79
N ALA A 500 52.52 12.68 -15.32
CA ALA A 500 53.02 14.03 -15.53
C ALA A 500 53.33 14.36 -17.00
N LYS A 501 53.47 13.35 -17.87
CA LYS A 501 53.81 13.48 -19.30
C LYS A 501 52.60 13.29 -20.22
N GLU A 502 51.49 12.78 -19.70
CA GLU A 502 50.28 12.45 -20.45
C GLU A 502 49.20 13.53 -20.29
N PRO A 503 48.82 14.27 -21.36
CA PRO A 503 47.90 15.40 -21.23
C PRO A 503 46.42 14.99 -21.28
N SER A 504 46.10 13.70 -21.48
CA SER A 504 44.72 13.25 -21.70
C SER A 504 44.25 12.20 -20.70
N LEU A 505 43.03 12.38 -20.18
CA LEU A 505 42.40 11.43 -19.25
C LEU A 505 42.24 10.00 -19.81
N PRO A 506 41.84 9.77 -21.07
CA PRO A 506 41.75 8.41 -21.61
C PRO A 506 43.09 7.68 -21.60
N ALA A 507 44.18 8.37 -21.94
CA ALA A 507 45.52 7.79 -21.91
C ALA A 507 45.97 7.47 -20.47
N LEU A 508 45.68 8.36 -19.52
CA LEU A 508 45.95 8.14 -18.09
C LEU A 508 45.17 6.94 -17.54
N ILE A 509 43.89 6.80 -17.86
CA ILE A 509 43.06 5.65 -17.43
C ILE A 509 43.68 4.34 -17.96
N ALA A 510 43.98 4.28 -19.26
CA ALA A 510 44.59 3.10 -19.87
C ALA A 510 45.97 2.77 -19.26
N LEU A 511 46.76 3.78 -18.92
CA LEU A 511 48.02 3.60 -18.21
C LEU A 511 47.82 2.97 -16.83
N ILE A 512 46.95 3.55 -16.00
CA ILE A 512 46.70 3.08 -14.63
C ILE A 512 46.19 1.64 -14.66
N GLU A 513 45.27 1.32 -15.58
CA GLU A 513 44.72 -0.04 -15.71
C GLU A 513 45.77 -1.06 -16.16
N ARG A 514 46.66 -0.71 -17.10
CA ARG A 514 47.79 -1.57 -17.48
C ARG A 514 48.78 -1.78 -16.34
N VAL A 515 49.01 -0.78 -15.51
CA VAL A 515 49.86 -0.90 -14.32
C VAL A 515 49.19 -1.78 -13.27
N ALA A 516 47.89 -1.61 -13.03
CA ALA A 516 47.12 -2.43 -12.11
C ALA A 516 47.10 -3.91 -12.50
N LEU A 517 46.97 -4.21 -13.80
CA LEU A 517 47.05 -5.58 -14.31
C LEU A 517 48.42 -6.23 -14.11
N ARG A 518 49.51 -5.44 -14.16
CA ARG A 518 50.88 -5.91 -13.89
C ARG A 518 51.17 -6.06 -12.39
N ALA A 519 50.48 -5.29 -11.55
CA ALA A 519 50.66 -5.34 -10.11
C ALA A 519 50.10 -6.64 -9.50
N GLY A 520 49.01 -7.20 -10.07
CA GLY A 520 48.44 -8.50 -9.68
C GLY A 520 47.97 -8.59 -8.21
N PRO A 521 47.09 -9.54 -7.87
CA PRO A 521 46.91 -9.94 -6.48
C PRO A 521 48.08 -10.86 -6.08
N ASP A 522 48.81 -10.53 -5.02
CA ASP A 522 49.66 -11.50 -4.32
C ASP A 522 48.79 -12.47 -3.52
#